data_AF-A0A960TIN0-F1
#
_entry.id   AF-A0A960TIN0-F1
#
_cell.length_a   1.000
_cell.length_b   1.000
_cell.length_c   1.000
_cell.angle_alpha   90.00
_cell.angle_beta   90.00
_cell.angle_gamma   90.00
#
_symmetry.space_group_name_H-M   'P 1'
#
loop_
_entity.id
_entity.type
_entity.pdbx_description
1 polymer ?
#
loop_
_entity_poly.entity_id
_entity_poly.type
_entity_poly.pdbx_seq_one_letter_code
_entity_poly.pdbx_strand_id
1 'polypeptide(L)'
;MFFLNSKIKLNIFPGEKRISFLLILTFVFSIEVHSKDNLYYYEEALKTENISSIMAIPLYEEFLKYNPDKNFFKSTLSRLFELYYKHKRFEDLILLDANYKLDKNKKKKALTLYKQISKNIKIKEELFLEILSLSRKIDPISRERLYDLYLQDKNKYILNFIFALKLKVQDYDTLNYFIDELNDINPVLKLFLLVKTNSIEAEKNLEDVSKISDLNSDQKMEILFLQGIYHQQNKRFKESARYFLMSDSFYSENEKRSSRSILEASKSLYLAGKDKEACSLIAKRSFLILNESDQFMILFCDPKKKSVLNSLNSSFKLLSEKEGGMVFQRYLRK
;
A
#
# COMPACT_ATOMS: atom_id res chain seq x y z
N MET A 1 -19.65 -29.79 -40.32
CA MET A 1 -20.25 -29.93 -41.66
C MET A 1 -21.42 -28.96 -41.73
N PHE A 2 -21.29 -27.94 -42.60
CA PHE A 2 -22.26 -26.97 -43.15
C PHE A 2 -23.25 -26.22 -42.21
N PHE A 3 -23.19 -24.91 -42.04
CA PHE A 3 -23.38 -23.76 -42.97
C PHE A 3 -24.85 -23.33 -43.20
N LEU A 4 -25.11 -22.06 -42.83
CA LEU A 4 -25.85 -20.98 -43.52
C LEU A 4 -27.21 -21.26 -44.17
N ASN A 5 -28.20 -20.42 -43.85
CA ASN A 5 -28.57 -19.28 -44.71
C ASN A 5 -29.81 -18.53 -44.18
N SER A 6 -29.70 -17.21 -44.05
CA SER A 6 -30.65 -16.33 -44.73
C SER A 6 -29.96 -15.02 -45.11
N LYS A 7 -30.13 -14.67 -46.38
CA LYS A 7 -29.58 -13.53 -47.11
C LYS A 7 -30.37 -12.27 -46.75
N ILE A 8 -29.70 -11.13 -46.61
CA ILE A 8 -30.20 -9.86 -47.15
C ILE A 8 -29.07 -9.16 -47.90
N LYS A 9 -29.37 -8.86 -49.18
CA LYS A 9 -28.51 -8.17 -50.14
C LYS A 9 -28.43 -6.68 -49.81
N LEU A 10 -27.22 -6.12 -49.78
CA LEU A 10 -26.98 -4.69 -49.95
C LEU A 10 -26.60 -4.43 -51.41
N ASN A 11 -27.40 -3.61 -52.08
CA ASN A 11 -27.13 -3.11 -53.43
C ASN A 11 -25.98 -2.10 -53.38
N ILE A 12 -25.04 -2.30 -54.29
CA ILE A 12 -23.92 -1.41 -54.60
C ILE A 12 -24.28 -0.64 -55.87
N PHE A 13 -24.16 0.69 -55.87
CA PHE A 13 -23.76 1.45 -57.06
C PHE A 13 -22.69 2.49 -56.67
N PRO A 14 -21.79 2.86 -57.60
CA PRO A 14 -20.37 3.10 -57.30
C PRO A 14 -19.98 4.56 -57.53
N GLY A 15 -19.17 5.12 -56.62
CA GLY A 15 -18.70 6.49 -56.81
C GLY A 15 -17.59 6.99 -55.89
N GLU A 16 -16.89 6.16 -55.12
CA GLU A 16 -15.82 6.64 -54.23
C GLU A 16 -14.62 5.67 -54.20
N LYS A 17 -13.89 5.61 -55.31
CA LYS A 17 -12.56 4.98 -55.35
C LYS A 17 -11.51 6.07 -55.49
N ARG A 18 -11.14 6.71 -54.37
CA ARG A 18 -9.82 7.38 -54.17
C ARG A 18 -9.53 7.90 -52.76
N ILE A 19 -10.44 7.79 -51.79
CA ILE A 19 -10.18 8.23 -50.40
C ILE A 19 -9.74 7.07 -49.48
N SER A 20 -10.01 5.81 -49.84
CA SER A 20 -9.76 4.67 -48.95
C SER A 20 -8.30 4.20 -48.84
N PHE A 21 -7.36 4.73 -49.63
CA PHE A 21 -5.95 4.29 -49.58
C PHE A 21 -5.07 5.16 -48.68
N LEU A 22 -5.48 6.39 -48.37
CA LEU A 22 -4.73 7.32 -47.50
C LEU A 22 -5.08 7.14 -46.02
N LEU A 23 -6.28 6.65 -45.68
CA LEU A 23 -6.69 6.37 -44.29
C LEU A 23 -6.14 5.04 -43.75
N ILE A 24 -5.74 4.11 -44.61
CA ILE A 24 -5.12 2.84 -44.19
C ILE A 24 -3.63 3.03 -43.92
N LEU A 25 -2.95 3.99 -44.57
CA LEU A 25 -1.53 4.23 -44.34
C LEU A 25 -1.24 4.98 -43.03
N THR A 26 -2.19 5.77 -42.51
CA THR A 26 -2.08 6.44 -41.20
C THR A 26 -2.42 5.54 -40.02
N PHE A 27 -3.11 4.41 -40.25
CA PHE A 27 -3.46 3.47 -39.17
C PHE A 27 -2.38 2.42 -38.89
N VAL A 28 -1.41 2.24 -39.80
CA VAL A 28 -0.29 1.31 -39.61
C VAL A 28 0.85 1.93 -38.78
N PHE A 29 0.92 3.26 -38.65
CA PHE A 29 1.95 3.94 -37.85
C PHE A 29 1.57 4.23 -36.38
N SER A 30 0.37 3.85 -35.94
CA SER A 30 -0.08 4.07 -34.55
C SER A 30 -0.04 2.83 -33.65
N ILE A 31 0.29 1.66 -34.19
CA ILE A 31 0.27 0.41 -33.40
C ILE A 31 1.67 -0.04 -32.94
N GLU A 32 2.75 0.48 -33.53
CA GLU A 32 4.12 0.12 -33.12
C GLU A 32 4.78 1.07 -32.10
N VAL A 33 4.08 2.12 -31.64
CA VAL A 33 4.61 3.03 -30.61
C VAL A 33 4.34 2.53 -29.18
N HIS A 34 3.43 1.57 -28.97
CA HIS A 34 3.13 1.04 -27.63
C HIS A 34 4.14 0.01 -27.08
N SER A 35 5.02 -0.58 -27.90
CA SER A 35 5.89 -1.67 -27.42
C SER A 35 7.20 -1.18 -26.78
N LYS A 36 7.74 -0.03 -27.22
CA LYS A 36 9.02 0.50 -26.71
C LYS A 36 8.89 1.26 -25.39
N ASP A 37 7.81 2.01 -25.20
CA ASP A 37 7.58 2.77 -23.95
C ASP A 37 7.20 1.85 -22.78
N ASN A 38 6.57 0.69 -23.05
CA ASN A 38 6.18 -0.25 -21.99
C ASN A 38 7.39 -0.97 -21.35
N LEU A 39 8.44 -1.27 -22.13
CA LEU A 39 9.66 -1.91 -21.62
C LEU A 39 10.47 -1.00 -20.70
N TYR A 40 10.29 0.32 -20.81
CA TYR A 40 10.99 1.30 -19.98
C TYR A 40 10.84 1.00 -18.49
N TYR A 41 9.61 0.78 -18.00
CA TYR A 41 9.37 0.50 -16.57
C TYR A 41 10.05 -0.79 -16.11
N TYR A 42 10.08 -1.82 -16.95
CA TYR A 42 10.73 -3.08 -16.62
C TYR A 42 12.25 -2.95 -16.54
N GLU A 43 12.87 -2.30 -17.53
CA GLU A 43 14.32 -2.06 -17.53
C GLU A 43 14.75 -1.12 -16.40
N GLU A 44 13.95 -0.08 -16.14
CA GLU A 44 14.19 0.84 -15.04
C GLU A 44 14.02 0.15 -13.68
N ALA A 45 13.07 -0.78 -13.55
CA ALA A 45 12.91 -1.59 -12.35
C ALA A 45 14.16 -2.45 -12.08
N LEU A 46 14.73 -3.08 -13.12
CA LEU A 46 15.96 -3.86 -12.99
C LEU A 46 17.15 -3.00 -12.55
N LYS A 47 17.32 -1.80 -13.12
CA LYS A 47 18.37 -0.85 -12.71
C LYS A 47 18.17 -0.38 -11.28
N THR A 48 16.94 0.03 -10.95
CA THR A 48 16.56 0.51 -9.63
C THR A 48 16.75 -0.57 -8.57
N GLU A 49 16.48 -1.82 -8.90
CA GLU A 49 16.57 -2.92 -7.95
C GLU A 49 18.00 -3.16 -7.46
N ASN A 50 19.00 -2.97 -8.33
CA ASN A 50 20.42 -3.06 -7.97
C ASN A 50 20.83 -1.95 -6.97
N ILE A 51 20.12 -0.83 -7.00
CA ILE A 51 20.33 0.30 -6.10
C ILE A 51 19.54 0.12 -4.80
N SER A 52 18.25 -0.15 -4.91
CA SER A 52 17.31 -0.34 -3.83
C SER A 52 16.14 -1.22 -4.26
N SER A 53 16.10 -2.45 -3.75
CA SER A 53 15.08 -3.43 -4.15
C SER A 53 13.65 -3.01 -3.77
N ILE A 54 13.46 -2.25 -2.69
CA ILE A 54 12.12 -1.76 -2.32
C ILE A 54 11.66 -0.65 -3.27
N MET A 55 12.57 0.17 -3.80
CA MET A 55 12.24 1.24 -4.76
C MET A 55 11.92 0.71 -6.16
N ALA A 56 12.29 -0.53 -6.47
CA ALA A 56 11.96 -1.15 -7.75
C ALA A 56 10.51 -1.66 -7.82
N ILE A 57 9.89 -1.92 -6.66
CA ILE A 57 8.52 -2.41 -6.54
C ILE A 57 7.51 -1.56 -7.33
N PRO A 58 7.40 -0.23 -7.14
CA PRO A 58 6.42 0.58 -7.86
C PRO A 58 6.60 0.52 -9.38
N LEU A 59 7.83 0.37 -9.88
CA LEU A 59 8.10 0.28 -11.33
C LEU A 59 7.59 -1.05 -11.90
N TYR A 60 7.84 -2.17 -11.21
CA TYR A 60 7.29 -3.46 -11.63
C TYR A 60 5.76 -3.52 -11.52
N GLU A 61 5.18 -2.91 -10.48
CA GLU A 61 3.72 -2.78 -10.35
C GLU A 61 3.12 -1.99 -11.51
N GLU A 62 3.75 -0.88 -11.89
CA GLU A 62 3.32 -0.05 -13.01
C GLU A 62 3.44 -0.81 -14.34
N PHE A 63 4.54 -1.52 -14.54
CA PHE A 63 4.73 -2.33 -15.75
C PHE A 63 3.63 -3.38 -15.95
N LEU A 64 3.14 -4.01 -14.87
CA LEU A 64 2.06 -4.99 -14.98
C LEU A 64 0.73 -4.40 -15.47
N LYS A 65 0.48 -3.10 -15.24
CA LYS A 65 -0.75 -2.45 -15.70
C LYS A 65 -0.84 -2.35 -17.23
N TYR A 66 0.30 -2.38 -17.92
CA TYR A 66 0.37 -2.29 -19.38
C TYR A 66 0.12 -3.63 -20.10
N ASN A 67 -0.34 -4.67 -19.40
CA ASN A 67 -0.59 -6.00 -19.96
C ASN A 67 0.60 -6.53 -20.79
N PRO A 68 1.79 -6.67 -20.18
CA PRO A 68 2.99 -7.04 -20.91
C PRO A 68 2.87 -8.45 -21.52
N ASP A 69 3.71 -8.71 -22.52
CA ASP A 69 3.79 -10.03 -23.15
C ASP A 69 3.98 -11.14 -22.11
N LYS A 70 3.42 -12.31 -22.39
CA LYS A 70 3.34 -13.45 -21.46
C LYS A 70 4.65 -13.78 -20.73
N ASN A 71 5.80 -13.64 -21.40
CA ASN A 71 7.11 -13.89 -20.80
C ASN A 71 7.49 -12.80 -19.79
N PHE A 72 7.35 -11.54 -20.17
CA PHE A 72 7.60 -10.39 -19.30
C PHE A 72 6.62 -10.33 -18.13
N PHE A 73 5.34 -10.65 -18.38
CA PHE A 73 4.32 -10.78 -17.35
C PHE A 73 4.70 -11.81 -16.29
N LYS A 74 5.06 -13.03 -16.70
CA LYS A 74 5.50 -14.10 -15.79
C LYS A 74 6.77 -13.73 -15.02
N SER A 75 7.74 -13.13 -15.72
CA SER A 75 9.01 -12.68 -15.11
C SER A 75 8.75 -11.63 -14.04
N THR A 76 7.95 -10.62 -14.37
CA THR A 76 7.58 -9.50 -13.47
C THR A 76 6.80 -9.99 -12.27
N LEU A 77 5.78 -10.83 -12.46
CA LEU A 77 5.05 -11.45 -11.35
C LEU A 77 5.98 -12.25 -10.44
N SER A 78 6.90 -13.00 -11.02
CA SER A 78 7.87 -13.76 -10.23
C SER A 78 8.79 -12.84 -9.43
N ARG A 79 9.21 -11.72 -10.02
CA ARG A 79 10.09 -10.76 -9.36
C ARG A 79 9.38 -9.98 -8.26
N LEU A 80 8.16 -9.50 -8.50
CA LEU A 80 7.31 -8.86 -7.50
C LEU A 80 7.05 -9.78 -6.31
N PHE A 81 6.75 -11.05 -6.56
CA PHE A 81 6.58 -12.02 -5.48
C PHE A 81 7.84 -12.10 -4.58
N GLU A 82 9.03 -12.22 -5.18
CA GLU A 82 10.28 -12.29 -4.42
C GLU A 82 10.57 -10.98 -3.66
N LEU A 83 10.27 -9.83 -4.27
CA LEU A 83 10.42 -8.52 -3.62
C LEU A 83 9.47 -8.36 -2.44
N TYR A 84 8.19 -8.65 -2.62
CA TYR A 84 7.22 -8.57 -1.52
C TYR A 84 7.57 -9.57 -0.41
N TYR A 85 8.01 -10.77 -0.75
CA TYR A 85 8.48 -11.76 0.23
C TYR A 85 9.71 -11.26 1.00
N LYS A 86 10.73 -10.77 0.30
CA LYS A 86 11.97 -10.20 0.89
C LYS A 86 11.66 -9.06 1.87
N HIS A 87 10.74 -8.18 1.49
CA HIS A 87 10.36 -7.01 2.27
C HIS A 87 9.17 -7.26 3.22
N LYS A 88 8.73 -8.52 3.39
CA LYS A 88 7.62 -8.92 4.28
C LYS A 88 6.31 -8.17 4.01
N ARG A 89 6.06 -7.80 2.76
CA ARG A 89 4.83 -7.11 2.31
C ARG A 89 3.70 -8.13 2.10
N PHE A 90 3.23 -8.71 3.20
CA PHE A 90 2.25 -9.81 3.17
C PHE A 90 0.91 -9.37 2.58
N GLU A 91 0.46 -8.16 2.87
CA GLU A 91 -0.77 -7.59 2.27
C GLU A 91 -0.67 -7.56 0.74
N ASP A 92 0.47 -7.11 0.21
CA ASP A 92 0.67 -7.00 -1.22
C ASP A 92 0.87 -8.39 -1.87
N LEU A 93 1.43 -9.37 -1.15
CA LEU A 93 1.41 -10.77 -1.58
C LEU A 93 -0.01 -11.34 -1.71
N ILE A 94 -0.90 -10.99 -0.79
CA ILE A 94 -2.31 -11.42 -0.82
C ILE A 94 -3.00 -10.83 -2.05
N LEU A 95 -2.80 -9.53 -2.30
CA LEU A 95 -3.35 -8.86 -3.48
C LEU A 95 -2.75 -9.40 -4.79
N LEU A 96 -1.46 -9.72 -4.81
CA LEU A 96 -0.78 -10.29 -5.98
C LEU A 96 -1.35 -11.67 -6.35
N ASP A 97 -1.56 -12.55 -5.36
CA ASP A 97 -2.21 -13.85 -5.60
C ASP A 97 -3.68 -13.68 -6.00
N ALA A 98 -4.36 -12.68 -5.45
CA ALA A 98 -5.74 -12.39 -5.78
C ALA A 98 -5.92 -11.99 -7.24
N ASN A 99 -5.06 -11.11 -7.74
CA ASN A 99 -5.18 -10.53 -9.07
C ASN A 99 -4.62 -11.46 -10.16
N TYR A 100 -3.58 -12.24 -9.86
CA TYR A 100 -2.80 -12.91 -10.91
C TYR A 100 -2.64 -14.43 -10.75
N LYS A 101 -3.17 -15.03 -9.67
CA LYS A 101 -3.08 -16.47 -9.36
C LYS A 101 -1.65 -17.00 -9.41
N LEU A 102 -0.97 -17.01 -8.27
CA LEU A 102 0.39 -17.51 -8.16
C LEU A 102 0.50 -19.01 -8.45
N ASP A 103 1.67 -19.43 -8.92
CA ASP A 103 2.01 -20.84 -9.09
C ASP A 103 2.09 -21.59 -7.75
N LYS A 104 2.04 -22.93 -7.82
CA LYS A 104 1.99 -23.82 -6.65
C LYS A 104 3.18 -23.63 -5.70
N ASN A 105 4.37 -23.38 -6.22
CA ASN A 105 5.58 -23.23 -5.42
C ASN A 105 5.56 -21.91 -4.65
N LYS A 106 5.18 -20.82 -5.32
CA LYS A 106 5.01 -19.50 -4.68
C LYS A 106 3.92 -19.52 -3.62
N LYS A 107 2.79 -20.18 -3.88
CA LYS A 107 1.72 -20.38 -2.89
C LYS A 107 2.23 -21.10 -1.64
N LYS A 108 3.03 -22.17 -1.80
CA LYS A 108 3.64 -22.88 -0.68
C LYS A 108 4.59 -21.99 0.13
N LYS A 109 5.39 -21.16 -0.55
CA LYS A 109 6.30 -20.21 0.10
C LYS A 109 5.56 -19.08 0.83
N ALA A 110 4.50 -18.54 0.24
CA ALA A 110 3.60 -17.58 0.90
C ALA A 110 2.93 -18.18 2.13
N LEU A 111 2.45 -19.43 2.03
CA LEU A 111 1.84 -20.15 3.16
C LEU A 111 2.81 -20.28 4.35
N THR A 112 4.10 -20.55 4.12
CA THR A 112 5.09 -20.58 5.21
C THR A 112 5.22 -19.22 5.91
N LEU A 113 5.16 -18.12 5.17
CA LEU A 113 5.17 -16.78 5.76
C LEU A 113 3.88 -16.52 6.55
N TYR A 114 2.73 -16.90 6.00
CA TYR A 114 1.42 -16.78 6.67
C TYR A 114 1.40 -17.54 8.00
N LYS A 115 1.97 -18.76 8.05
CA LYS A 115 2.16 -19.55 9.28
C LYS A 115 3.01 -18.83 10.32
N GLN A 116 4.08 -18.18 9.90
CA GLN A 116 4.93 -17.42 10.81
C GLN A 116 4.19 -16.20 11.37
N ILE A 117 3.43 -15.50 10.52
CA ILE A 117 2.66 -14.32 10.91
C ILE A 117 1.52 -14.73 11.86
N SER A 118 0.73 -15.75 11.52
CA SER A 118 -0.39 -16.22 12.35
C SER A 118 0.07 -16.54 13.78
N LYS A 119 1.22 -17.22 13.91
CA LYS A 119 1.86 -17.48 15.20
C LYS A 119 2.25 -16.18 15.94
N ASN A 120 2.83 -15.21 15.24
CA ASN A 120 3.25 -13.94 15.83
C ASN A 120 2.07 -13.07 16.30
N ILE A 121 0.96 -13.09 15.56
CA ILE A 121 -0.25 -12.33 15.90
C ILE A 121 -1.24 -13.12 16.78
N LYS A 122 -0.87 -14.35 17.19
CA LYS A 122 -1.65 -15.20 18.10
C LYS A 122 -3.04 -15.54 17.56
N ILE A 123 -3.13 -15.83 16.26
CA ILE A 123 -4.35 -16.34 15.59
C ILE A 123 -4.07 -17.76 15.10
N LYS A 124 -5.02 -18.68 15.29
CA LYS A 124 -4.94 -20.05 14.76
C LYS A 124 -4.75 -20.03 13.24
N GLU A 125 -3.92 -20.91 12.70
CA GLU A 125 -3.57 -20.89 11.28
C GLU A 125 -4.79 -21.02 10.35
N GLU A 126 -5.68 -21.97 10.63
CA GLU A 126 -6.88 -22.21 9.83
C GLU A 126 -7.76 -20.96 9.76
N LEU A 127 -7.98 -20.34 10.92
CA LEU A 127 -8.76 -19.12 11.05
C LEU A 127 -8.08 -17.92 10.35
N PHE A 128 -6.75 -17.80 10.47
CA PHE A 128 -5.98 -16.78 9.77
C PHE A 128 -6.19 -16.87 8.25
N LEU A 129 -6.12 -18.07 7.69
CA LEU A 129 -6.31 -18.31 6.26
C LEU A 129 -7.75 -18.07 5.81
N GLU A 130 -8.74 -18.44 6.64
CA GLU A 130 -10.14 -18.18 6.35
C GLU A 130 -10.45 -16.67 6.34
N ILE A 131 -10.00 -15.93 7.37
CA ILE A 131 -10.13 -14.46 7.44
C ILE A 131 -9.47 -13.81 6.23
N LEU A 132 -8.28 -14.27 5.84
CA LEU A 132 -7.55 -13.76 4.70
C LEU A 132 -8.28 -14.02 3.37
N SER A 133 -8.93 -15.16 3.22
CA SER A 133 -9.75 -15.49 2.05
C SER A 133 -11.00 -14.61 1.97
N LEU A 134 -11.71 -14.45 3.09
CA LEU A 134 -12.96 -13.68 3.15
C LEU A 134 -12.72 -12.17 3.04
N SER A 135 -11.65 -11.67 3.63
CA SER A 135 -11.34 -10.22 3.63
C SER A 135 -11.08 -9.68 2.22
N ARG A 136 -10.74 -10.55 1.27
CA ARG A 136 -10.59 -10.20 -0.15
C ARG A 136 -11.89 -9.86 -0.87
N LYS A 137 -13.02 -10.30 -0.34
CA LYS A 137 -14.32 -10.12 -0.98
C LYS A 137 -15.05 -8.96 -0.31
N ILE A 138 -15.61 -8.08 -1.13
CA ILE A 138 -16.41 -6.92 -0.71
C ILE A 138 -17.87 -7.28 -0.98
N ASP A 139 -18.44 -8.09 -0.10
CA ASP A 139 -19.82 -8.56 -0.22
C ASP A 139 -20.42 -8.85 1.18
N PRO A 140 -21.77 -8.77 1.32
CA PRO A 140 -22.44 -8.97 2.60
C PRO A 140 -22.21 -10.36 3.22
N ILE A 141 -22.13 -11.42 2.40
CA ILE A 141 -21.96 -12.80 2.89
C ILE A 141 -20.59 -12.95 3.55
N SER A 142 -19.55 -12.42 2.91
CA SER A 142 -18.20 -12.41 3.46
C SER A 142 -18.10 -11.56 4.73
N ARG A 143 -18.81 -10.42 4.78
CA ARG A 143 -18.90 -9.57 5.99
C ARG A 143 -19.54 -10.32 7.17
N GLU A 144 -20.70 -10.93 6.96
CA GLU A 144 -21.41 -11.71 7.99
C GLU A 144 -20.54 -12.87 8.49
N ARG A 145 -19.90 -13.61 7.56
CA ARG A 145 -19.01 -14.70 7.94
C ARG A 145 -17.81 -14.22 8.76
N LEU A 146 -17.19 -13.08 8.39
CA LEU A 146 -16.09 -12.50 9.17
C LEU A 146 -16.56 -12.09 10.58
N TYR A 147 -17.79 -11.59 10.70
CA TYR A 147 -18.38 -11.22 11.97
C TYR A 147 -18.60 -12.45 12.87
N ASP A 148 -19.17 -13.53 12.31
CA ASP A 148 -19.34 -14.81 13.01
C ASP A 148 -18.00 -15.38 13.50
N LEU A 149 -16.98 -15.36 12.64
CA LEU A 149 -15.63 -15.84 13.00
C LEU A 149 -15.04 -15.04 14.16
N TYR A 150 -15.25 -13.72 14.21
CA TYR A 150 -14.85 -12.91 15.35
C TYR A 150 -15.65 -13.28 16.61
N LEU A 151 -16.97 -13.43 16.51
CA LEU A 151 -17.83 -13.75 17.66
C LEU A 151 -17.55 -15.14 18.27
N GLN A 152 -17.06 -16.10 17.48
CA GLN A 152 -16.72 -17.44 17.95
C GLN A 152 -15.53 -17.45 18.91
N ASP A 153 -14.46 -16.72 18.59
CA ASP A 153 -13.23 -16.70 19.40
C ASP A 153 -13.13 -15.45 20.31
N LYS A 154 -13.86 -14.36 20.00
CA LYS A 154 -13.83 -13.03 20.65
C LYS A 154 -12.43 -12.50 20.93
N ASN A 155 -11.48 -12.84 20.06
CA ASN A 155 -10.08 -12.48 20.23
C ASN A 155 -9.79 -11.10 19.60
N LYS A 156 -9.28 -10.15 20.38
CA LYS A 156 -8.90 -8.80 19.91
C LYS A 156 -7.92 -8.81 18.73
N TYR A 157 -7.06 -9.83 18.62
CA TYR A 157 -6.12 -9.93 17.51
C TYR A 157 -6.82 -10.24 16.18
N ILE A 158 -7.92 -11.01 16.22
CA ILE A 158 -8.75 -11.27 15.03
C ILE A 158 -9.37 -9.98 14.54
N LEU A 159 -9.99 -9.21 15.43
CA LEU A 159 -10.63 -7.96 15.06
C LEU A 159 -9.63 -6.96 14.46
N ASN A 160 -8.48 -6.78 15.11
CA ASN A 160 -7.41 -5.92 14.59
C ASN A 160 -6.91 -6.38 13.20
N PHE A 161 -6.83 -7.70 12.98
CA PHE A 161 -6.40 -8.26 11.70
C PHE A 161 -7.44 -8.05 10.60
N ILE A 162 -8.73 -8.27 10.89
CA ILE A 162 -9.83 -7.97 9.97
C ILE A 162 -9.81 -6.49 9.60
N PHE A 163 -9.68 -5.60 10.60
CA PHE A 163 -9.59 -4.16 10.38
C PHE A 163 -8.45 -3.80 9.43
N ALA A 164 -7.24 -4.31 9.70
CA ALA A 164 -6.08 -4.04 8.86
C ALA A 164 -6.30 -4.47 7.39
N LEU A 165 -6.84 -5.68 7.16
CA LEU A 165 -7.10 -6.17 5.81
C LEU A 165 -8.20 -5.38 5.10
N LYS A 166 -9.29 -5.06 5.79
CA LYS A 166 -10.45 -4.34 5.22
C LYS A 166 -10.12 -2.88 4.91
N LEU A 167 -9.31 -2.22 5.74
CA LEU A 167 -8.76 -0.90 5.44
C LEU A 167 -7.91 -0.91 4.17
N LYS A 168 -7.12 -1.96 3.96
CA LYS A 168 -6.24 -2.09 2.77
C LYS A 168 -7.03 -2.22 1.47
N VAL A 169 -8.15 -2.93 1.49
CA VAL A 169 -9.06 -3.06 0.33
C VAL A 169 -10.13 -1.96 0.28
N GLN A 170 -10.06 -0.98 1.20
CA GLN A 170 -10.98 0.16 1.30
C GLN A 170 -12.47 -0.24 1.47
N ASP A 171 -12.73 -1.37 2.12
CA ASP A 171 -14.08 -1.84 2.46
C ASP A 171 -14.53 -1.22 3.80
N TYR A 172 -14.83 0.07 3.76
CA TYR A 172 -15.23 0.84 4.95
C TYR A 172 -16.63 0.48 5.45
N ASP A 173 -17.51 0.00 4.57
CA ASP A 173 -18.88 -0.43 4.94
C ASP A 173 -18.85 -1.62 5.90
N THR A 174 -17.98 -2.60 5.63
CA THR A 174 -17.74 -3.70 6.56
C THR A 174 -17.20 -3.21 7.90
N LEU A 175 -16.30 -2.23 7.91
CA LEU A 175 -15.73 -1.71 9.15
C LEU A 175 -16.75 -0.94 10.00
N ASN A 176 -17.59 -0.12 9.35
CA ASN A 176 -18.67 0.59 10.01
C ASN A 176 -19.68 -0.39 10.62
N TYR A 177 -20.07 -1.44 9.86
CA TYR A 177 -20.93 -2.50 10.40
C TYR A 177 -20.34 -3.12 11.68
N PHE A 178 -19.04 -3.41 11.72
CA PHE A 178 -18.41 -3.94 12.93
C PHE A 178 -18.39 -2.94 14.09
N ILE A 179 -18.21 -1.64 13.81
CA ILE A 179 -18.25 -0.58 14.84
C ILE A 179 -19.65 -0.44 15.42
N ASP A 180 -20.68 -0.53 14.59
CA ASP A 180 -22.07 -0.33 14.99
C ASP A 180 -22.64 -1.55 15.76
N GLU A 181 -22.26 -2.77 15.36
CA GLU A 181 -22.75 -4.00 15.97
C GLU A 181 -21.99 -4.41 17.24
N LEU A 182 -20.74 -3.95 17.42
CA LEU A 182 -19.90 -4.31 18.57
C LEU A 182 -19.89 -3.22 19.64
N ASN A 183 -20.67 -3.42 20.70
CA ASN A 183 -20.77 -2.49 21.83
C ASN A 183 -19.42 -2.16 22.52
N ASP A 184 -18.49 -3.12 22.58
CA ASP A 184 -17.21 -2.99 23.30
C ASP A 184 -16.00 -2.84 22.34
N ILE A 185 -16.19 -2.19 21.19
CA ILE A 185 -15.10 -2.02 20.25
C ILE A 185 -13.98 -1.14 20.81
N ASN A 186 -12.72 -1.51 20.56
CA ASN A 186 -11.58 -0.71 20.97
C ASN A 186 -11.69 0.71 20.36
N PRO A 187 -11.72 1.78 21.18
CA PRO A 187 -11.87 3.15 20.69
C PRO A 187 -10.78 3.55 19.69
N VAL A 188 -9.59 2.94 19.77
CA VAL A 188 -8.50 3.17 18.81
C VAL A 188 -8.88 2.71 17.40
N LEU A 189 -9.62 1.60 17.24
CA LEU A 189 -10.03 1.11 15.92
C LEU A 189 -11.03 2.06 15.27
N LYS A 190 -12.00 2.57 16.05
CA LYS A 190 -12.95 3.59 15.60
C LYS A 190 -12.23 4.87 15.18
N LEU A 191 -11.29 5.35 16.00
CA LEU A 191 -10.46 6.51 15.65
C LEU A 191 -9.63 6.28 14.39
N PHE A 192 -9.02 5.10 14.24
CA PHE A 192 -8.24 4.78 13.05
C PHE A 192 -9.07 4.91 11.79
N LEU A 193 -10.31 4.41 11.79
CA LEU A 193 -11.23 4.54 10.66
C LEU A 193 -11.59 6.01 10.37
N LEU A 194 -11.89 6.79 11.41
CA LEU A 194 -12.21 8.22 11.26
C LEU A 194 -11.04 9.02 10.67
N VAL A 195 -9.82 8.78 11.16
CA VAL A 195 -8.60 9.40 10.63
C VAL A 195 -8.34 8.97 9.19
N LYS A 196 -8.53 7.69 8.87
CA LYS A 196 -8.31 7.19 7.51
C LYS A 196 -9.29 7.70 6.48
N THR A 197 -10.55 7.86 6.87
CA THR A 197 -11.58 8.45 6.01
C THR A 197 -11.52 9.98 5.97
N ASN A 198 -10.59 10.60 6.72
CA ASN A 198 -10.47 12.04 6.90
C ASN A 198 -11.82 12.69 7.27
N SER A 199 -12.57 12.03 8.16
CA SER A 199 -13.87 12.51 8.62
C SER A 199 -13.69 13.82 9.40
N ILE A 200 -14.63 14.75 9.23
CA ILE A 200 -14.71 16.01 10.00
C ILE A 200 -14.78 15.72 11.50
N GLU A 201 -15.36 14.57 11.86
CA GLU A 201 -15.51 14.14 13.25
C GLU A 201 -14.19 13.66 13.89
N ALA A 202 -13.15 13.41 13.08
CA ALA A 202 -11.88 12.86 13.57
C ALA A 202 -11.21 13.80 14.60
N GLU A 203 -11.20 15.11 14.37
CA GLU A 203 -10.55 16.07 15.28
C GLU A 203 -11.21 16.06 16.67
N LYS A 204 -12.54 16.17 16.70
CA LYS A 204 -13.32 16.14 17.95
C LYS A 204 -13.13 14.82 18.69
N ASN A 205 -13.22 13.69 18.00
CA ASN A 205 -13.05 12.37 18.63
C ASN A 205 -11.61 12.14 19.12
N LEU A 206 -10.59 12.65 18.42
CA LEU A 206 -9.20 12.58 18.88
C LEU A 206 -8.98 13.40 20.17
N GLU A 207 -9.61 14.58 20.28
CA GLU A 207 -9.58 15.36 21.52
C GLU A 207 -10.30 14.65 22.66
N ASP A 208 -11.50 14.13 22.40
CA ASP A 208 -12.33 13.49 23.42
C ASP A 208 -11.68 12.20 23.95
N VAL A 209 -11.13 11.36 23.06
CA VAL A 209 -10.45 10.13 23.48
C VAL A 209 -9.15 10.45 24.25
N SER A 210 -8.45 11.53 23.90
CA SER A 210 -7.24 11.93 24.64
C SER A 210 -7.50 12.35 26.10
N LYS A 211 -8.75 12.70 26.44
CA LYS A 211 -9.19 13.09 27.79
C LYS A 211 -9.59 11.91 28.67
N ILE A 212 -9.64 10.68 28.12
CA ILE A 212 -9.99 9.48 28.89
C ILE A 212 -8.84 9.17 29.87
N SER A 213 -9.12 9.28 31.17
CA SER A 213 -8.12 9.10 32.25
C SER A 213 -7.52 7.69 32.29
N ASP A 214 -8.31 6.69 31.88
CA ASP A 214 -8.04 5.27 32.15
C ASP A 214 -7.29 4.56 31.01
N LEU A 215 -6.80 5.30 30.02
CA LEU A 215 -6.04 4.71 28.91
C LEU A 215 -4.69 4.17 29.39
N ASN A 216 -4.39 2.94 29.00
CA ASN A 216 -3.08 2.33 29.21
C ASN A 216 -2.01 2.97 28.28
N SER A 217 -0.73 2.68 28.55
CA SER A 217 0.38 3.26 27.79
C SER A 217 0.32 2.93 26.29
N ASP A 218 -0.07 1.70 25.92
CA ASP A 218 -0.18 1.28 24.53
C ASP A 218 -1.27 2.06 23.79
N GLN A 219 -2.43 2.26 24.43
CA GLN A 219 -3.53 3.04 23.86
C GLN A 219 -3.14 4.51 23.71
N LYS A 220 -2.52 5.11 24.73
CA LYS A 220 -2.02 6.50 24.66
C LYS A 220 -1.03 6.68 23.51
N MET A 221 -0.09 5.76 23.37
CA MET A 221 0.87 5.72 22.27
C MET A 221 0.16 5.66 20.90
N GLU A 222 -0.80 4.75 20.72
CA GLU A 222 -1.54 4.58 19.47
C GLU A 222 -2.38 5.82 19.12
N ILE A 223 -3.04 6.44 20.10
CA ILE A 223 -3.82 7.67 19.92
C ILE A 223 -2.91 8.83 19.49
N LEU A 224 -1.77 9.02 20.16
CA LEU A 224 -0.79 10.05 19.77
C LEU A 224 -0.25 9.80 18.36
N PHE A 225 -0.02 8.54 18.00
CA PHE A 225 0.41 8.17 16.64
C PHE A 225 -0.67 8.54 15.61
N LEU A 226 -1.94 8.28 15.92
CA LEU A 226 -3.09 8.66 15.08
C LEU A 226 -3.24 10.17 14.95
N GLN A 227 -3.02 10.94 16.03
CA GLN A 227 -2.98 12.40 15.97
C GLN A 227 -1.86 12.88 15.03
N GLY A 228 -0.68 12.23 15.10
CA GLY A 228 0.41 12.46 14.16
C GLY A 228 -0.01 12.28 12.70
N ILE A 229 -0.69 11.17 12.38
CA ILE A 229 -1.22 10.90 11.03
C ILE A 229 -2.24 11.97 10.60
N TYR A 230 -3.22 12.26 11.46
CA TYR A 230 -4.27 13.24 11.17
C TYR A 230 -3.69 14.62 10.83
N HIS A 231 -2.76 15.11 11.64
CA HIS A 231 -2.10 16.38 11.37
C HIS A 231 -1.26 16.37 10.09
N GLN A 232 -0.63 15.23 9.77
CA GLN A 232 0.12 15.08 8.53
C GLN A 232 -0.78 15.19 7.29
N GLN A 233 -1.93 14.49 7.30
CA GLN A 233 -2.94 14.54 6.23
C GLN A 233 -3.47 15.97 6.03
N ASN A 234 -3.63 16.71 7.13
CA ASN A 234 -4.04 18.11 7.13
C ASN A 234 -2.89 19.11 6.92
N LYS A 235 -1.71 18.65 6.50
CA LYS A 235 -0.52 19.48 6.21
C LYS A 235 0.00 20.31 7.39
N ARG A 236 -0.42 19.99 8.63
CA ARG A 236 0.09 20.54 9.89
C ARG A 236 1.33 19.77 10.34
N PHE A 237 2.41 19.89 9.56
CA PHE A 237 3.56 18.97 9.64
C PHE A 237 4.40 19.11 10.92
N LYS A 238 4.46 20.30 11.54
CA LYS A 238 5.20 20.49 12.79
C LYS A 238 4.49 19.83 13.97
N GLU A 239 3.18 20.01 14.03
CA GLU A 239 2.28 19.39 14.99
C GLU A 239 2.34 17.86 14.84
N SER A 240 2.23 17.37 13.60
CA SER A 240 2.40 15.96 13.26
C SER A 240 3.70 15.37 13.81
N ALA A 241 4.84 16.03 13.57
CA ALA A 241 6.13 15.60 14.10
C ALA A 241 6.14 15.53 15.63
N ARG A 242 5.56 16.53 16.32
CA ARG A 242 5.47 16.55 17.78
C ARG A 242 4.67 15.37 18.32
N TYR A 243 3.52 15.06 17.74
CA TYR A 243 2.69 13.95 18.19
C TYR A 243 3.35 12.59 17.96
N PHE A 244 4.07 12.42 16.85
CA PHE A 244 4.88 11.21 16.65
C PHE A 244 6.00 11.08 17.70
N LEU A 245 6.69 12.17 18.05
CA LEU A 245 7.70 12.15 19.13
C LEU A 245 7.08 11.87 20.50
N MET A 246 5.91 12.43 20.80
CA MET A 246 5.18 12.13 22.03
C MET A 246 4.75 10.66 22.07
N SER A 247 4.27 10.10 20.96
CA SER A 247 3.96 8.68 20.85
C SER A 247 5.19 7.81 21.16
N ASP A 248 6.37 8.19 20.66
CA ASP A 248 7.63 7.46 20.94
C ASP A 248 7.97 7.40 22.44
N SER A 249 7.61 8.42 23.22
CA SER A 249 7.92 8.49 24.67
C SER A 249 7.22 7.44 25.53
N PHE A 250 6.19 6.78 25.00
CA PHE A 250 5.46 5.71 25.70
C PHE A 250 6.10 4.33 25.49
N TYR A 251 7.10 4.19 24.62
CA TYR A 251 7.83 2.94 24.46
C TYR A 251 8.81 2.73 25.63
N SER A 252 8.86 1.50 26.14
CA SER A 252 9.96 1.09 27.02
C SER A 252 11.26 0.95 26.23
N GLU A 253 12.41 1.24 26.85
CA GLU A 253 13.74 1.14 26.21
C GLU A 253 14.03 -0.24 25.58
N ASN A 254 13.32 -1.29 25.99
CA ASN A 254 13.50 -2.65 25.53
C ASN A 254 12.67 -3.02 24.28
N GLU A 255 11.76 -2.16 23.84
CA GLU A 255 10.94 -2.42 22.64
C GLU A 255 11.51 -1.72 21.39
N LYS A 256 12.12 -2.52 20.51
CA LYS A 256 12.61 -2.08 19.17
C LYS A 256 11.53 -1.49 18.23
N ARG A 257 10.29 -1.32 18.69
CA ARG A 257 9.20 -0.60 18.00
C ARG A 257 9.40 0.92 17.95
N SER A 258 10.24 1.49 18.83
CA SER A 258 10.66 2.92 18.87
C SER A 258 11.12 3.51 17.52
N SER A 259 11.49 2.66 16.56
CA SER A 259 11.97 3.11 15.25
C SER A 259 10.89 3.76 14.36
N ARG A 260 9.61 3.38 14.49
CA ARG A 260 8.57 3.84 13.55
C ARG A 260 8.12 5.28 13.81
N SER A 261 7.77 5.62 15.05
CA SER A 261 7.30 6.98 15.39
C SER A 261 8.36 8.03 15.07
N ILE A 262 9.63 7.70 15.30
CA ILE A 262 10.78 8.57 14.97
C ILE A 262 10.94 8.77 13.46
N LEU A 263 10.74 7.72 12.65
CA LEU A 263 10.73 7.85 11.19
C LEU A 263 9.58 8.74 10.72
N GLU A 264 8.37 8.56 11.23
CA GLU A 264 7.23 9.39 10.86
C GLU A 264 7.40 10.86 11.30
N ALA A 265 8.01 11.10 12.46
CA ALA A 265 8.42 12.43 12.90
C ALA A 265 9.44 13.05 11.94
N SER A 266 10.46 12.27 11.53
CA SER A 266 11.48 12.69 10.57
C SER A 266 10.87 13.05 9.21
N LYS A 267 9.96 12.23 8.68
CA LYS A 267 9.22 12.54 7.44
C LYS A 267 8.41 13.82 7.56
N SER A 268 7.75 14.04 8.69
CA SER A 268 6.94 15.23 8.94
C SER A 268 7.80 16.49 9.03
N LEU A 269 8.94 16.44 9.72
CA LEU A 269 9.93 17.53 9.74
C LEU A 269 10.50 17.82 8.36
N TYR A 270 10.79 16.78 7.57
CA TYR A 270 11.17 16.91 6.17
C TYR A 270 10.08 17.68 5.43
N LEU A 271 8.82 17.24 5.47
CA LEU A 271 7.69 17.92 4.83
C LEU A 271 7.54 19.39 5.27
N ALA A 272 7.87 19.70 6.54
CA ALA A 272 7.86 21.05 7.10
C ALA A 272 9.05 21.95 6.65
N GLY A 273 9.97 21.45 5.83
CA GLY A 273 11.16 22.20 5.40
C GLY A 273 12.37 22.10 6.33
N LYS A 274 12.33 21.24 7.35
CA LYS A 274 13.35 21.14 8.41
C LYS A 274 14.31 19.98 8.16
N ASP A 275 14.98 19.99 7.00
CA ASP A 275 15.81 18.88 6.53
C ASP A 275 16.91 18.44 7.53
N LYS A 276 17.62 19.41 8.14
CA LYS A 276 18.67 19.11 9.12
C LYS A 276 18.12 18.41 10.37
N GLU A 277 16.99 18.88 10.86
CA GLU A 277 16.33 18.34 12.05
C GLU A 277 15.78 16.94 11.76
N ALA A 278 15.10 16.77 10.62
CA ALA A 278 14.63 15.47 10.13
C ALA A 278 15.77 14.43 10.10
N CYS A 279 16.92 14.80 9.53
CA CYS A 279 18.07 13.90 9.46
C CYS A 279 18.73 13.64 10.82
N SER A 280 18.73 14.61 11.73
CA SER A 280 19.29 14.43 13.07
C SER A 280 18.56 13.35 13.88
N LEU A 281 17.24 13.19 13.68
CA LEU A 281 16.44 12.16 14.36
C LEU A 281 16.86 10.73 13.99
N ILE A 282 17.37 10.54 12.76
CA ILE A 282 17.63 9.20 12.20
C ILE A 282 19.12 8.87 12.05
N ALA A 283 20.02 9.85 12.20
CA ALA A 283 21.45 9.71 11.92
C ALA A 283 22.20 8.63 12.73
N LYS A 284 21.72 8.28 13.93
CA LYS A 284 22.41 7.34 14.86
C LYS A 284 21.59 6.09 15.17
N ARG A 285 20.52 5.83 14.42
CA ARG A 285 19.56 4.76 14.71
C ARG A 285 19.49 3.79 13.54
N SER A 286 19.34 2.51 13.83
CA SER A 286 19.01 1.50 12.83
C SER A 286 17.49 1.36 12.78
N PHE A 287 16.94 1.39 11.56
CA PHE A 287 15.51 1.31 11.33
C PHE A 287 15.17 0.07 10.51
N LEU A 288 14.04 -0.54 10.85
CA LEU A 288 13.42 -1.50 9.96
C LEU A 288 12.70 -0.71 8.84
N ILE A 289 13.14 -0.93 7.60
CA ILE A 289 12.53 -0.31 6.43
C ILE A 289 11.28 -1.11 6.08
N LEU A 290 10.11 -0.50 6.26
CA LEU A 290 8.81 -1.13 6.01
C LEU A 290 8.23 -0.72 4.66
N ASN A 291 8.52 0.50 4.21
CA ASN A 291 8.01 1.05 2.96
C ASN A 291 9.04 1.94 2.24
N GLU A 292 8.69 2.38 1.05
CA GLU A 292 9.51 3.20 0.18
C GLU A 292 9.84 4.56 0.82
N SER A 293 8.90 5.16 1.56
CA SER A 293 9.13 6.45 2.21
C SER A 293 10.18 6.36 3.34
N ASP A 294 10.26 5.23 4.04
CA ASP A 294 11.32 4.96 5.03
C ASP A 294 12.68 4.91 4.33
N GLN A 295 12.77 4.11 3.26
CA GLN A 295 14.00 3.97 2.49
C GLN A 295 14.46 5.29 1.89
N PHE A 296 13.53 6.11 1.42
CA PHE A 296 13.81 7.46 0.93
C PHE A 296 14.46 8.31 2.03
N MET A 297 13.87 8.36 3.23
CA MET A 297 14.42 9.16 4.33
C MET A 297 15.83 8.72 4.71
N ILE A 298 16.09 7.40 4.76
CA ILE A 298 17.43 6.87 5.03
C ILE A 298 18.44 7.30 3.96
N LEU A 299 18.08 7.23 2.67
CA LEU A 299 18.96 7.64 1.57
C LEU A 299 19.17 9.16 1.54
N PHE A 300 18.12 9.93 1.81
CA PHE A 300 18.16 11.39 1.84
C PHE A 300 19.08 11.93 2.93
N CYS A 301 19.08 11.29 4.09
CA CYS A 301 19.88 11.71 5.22
C CYS A 301 21.28 11.08 5.26
N ASP A 302 21.60 10.15 4.35
CA ASP A 302 22.94 9.61 4.18
C ASP A 302 23.75 10.47 3.18
N PRO A 303 24.76 11.24 3.63
CA PRO A 303 25.54 12.10 2.76
C PRO A 303 26.28 11.33 1.65
N LYS A 304 26.60 10.04 1.86
CA LYS A 304 27.29 9.20 0.88
C LYS A 304 26.35 8.69 -0.22
N LYS A 305 25.04 8.65 0.03
CA LYS A 305 24.04 8.09 -0.88
C LYS A 305 23.13 9.13 -1.51
N LYS A 306 23.34 10.42 -1.21
CA LYS A 306 22.52 11.50 -1.75
C LYS A 306 22.54 11.56 -3.28
N SER A 307 23.68 11.26 -3.92
CA SER A 307 23.81 11.21 -5.38
C SER A 307 22.97 10.11 -6.04
N VAL A 308 22.67 9.04 -5.28
CA VAL A 308 21.89 7.89 -5.75
C VAL A 308 20.41 8.24 -5.92
N LEU A 309 19.90 9.24 -5.21
CA LEU A 309 18.49 9.62 -5.27
C LEU A 309 18.04 10.04 -6.67
N ASN A 310 18.91 10.66 -7.47
CA ASN A 310 18.58 11.06 -8.83
C ASN A 310 18.27 9.85 -9.72
N SER A 311 18.96 8.73 -9.48
CA SER A 311 18.71 7.46 -10.18
C SER A 311 17.42 6.77 -9.77
N LEU A 312 16.69 7.31 -8.77
CA LEU A 312 15.43 6.78 -8.27
C LEU A 312 14.22 7.65 -8.66
N ASN A 313 14.43 8.70 -9.45
CA ASN A 313 13.38 9.66 -9.83
C ASN A 313 12.17 9.00 -10.50
N SER A 314 12.39 7.97 -11.31
CA SER A 314 11.33 7.20 -11.97
C SER A 314 10.38 6.56 -10.94
N SER A 315 10.93 5.93 -9.91
CA SER A 315 10.15 5.40 -8.78
C SER A 315 9.48 6.51 -7.98
N PHE A 316 10.17 7.62 -7.73
CA PHE A 316 9.61 8.74 -6.97
C PHE A 316 8.41 9.37 -7.67
N LYS A 317 8.40 9.46 -9.00
CA LYS A 317 7.25 9.95 -9.77
C LYS A 317 6.01 9.09 -9.49
N LEU A 318 6.12 7.77 -9.67
CA LEU A 318 5.02 6.84 -9.40
C LEU A 318 4.56 6.88 -7.94
N LEU A 319 5.51 6.95 -7.00
CA LEU A 319 5.20 7.01 -5.57
C LEU A 319 4.58 8.34 -5.15
N SER A 320 4.87 9.43 -5.87
CA SER A 320 4.32 10.76 -5.59
C SER A 320 2.82 10.86 -5.90
N GLU A 321 2.31 9.99 -6.76
CA GLU A 321 0.91 9.92 -7.16
C GLU A 321 0.07 9.04 -6.22
N LYS A 322 0.72 8.19 -5.41
CA LYS A 322 0.05 7.31 -4.44
C LYS A 322 -0.32 8.04 -3.14
N GLU A 323 -1.29 7.50 -2.40
CA GLU A 323 -1.59 7.94 -1.03
C GLU A 323 -0.32 7.91 -0.17
N GLY A 324 -0.07 8.97 0.60
CA GLY A 324 1.16 9.12 1.39
C GLY A 324 2.39 9.56 0.58
N GLY A 325 2.24 9.86 -0.71
CA GLY A 325 3.33 10.25 -1.63
C GLY A 325 3.97 11.62 -1.37
N MET A 326 3.55 12.36 -0.34
CA MET A 326 3.95 13.75 -0.08
C MET A 326 5.47 13.94 0.04
N VAL A 327 6.19 12.97 0.61
CA VAL A 327 7.66 13.06 0.74
C VAL A 327 8.34 13.07 -0.63
N PHE A 328 7.83 12.27 -1.58
CA PHE A 328 8.34 12.21 -2.95
C PHE A 328 7.93 13.45 -3.74
N GLN A 329 6.68 13.91 -3.57
CA GLN A 329 6.21 15.17 -4.18
C GLN A 329 7.10 16.35 -3.78
N ARG A 330 7.48 16.46 -2.50
CA ARG A 330 8.38 17.52 -2.03
C ARG A 330 9.77 17.38 -2.64
N TYR A 331 10.30 16.16 -2.74
CA TYR A 331 11.61 15.92 -3.33
C TYR A 331 11.66 16.35 -4.79
N LEU A 332 10.65 15.97 -5.58
CA LEU A 332 10.58 16.25 -7.03
C LEU A 332 10.31 17.72 -7.39
N ARG A 333 9.90 18.55 -6.42
CA ARG A 333 9.69 20.00 -6.62
C ARG A 333 10.97 20.83 -6.49
N LYS A 334 12.04 20.24 -5.95
CA LYS A 334 13.37 20.87 -5.87
C LYS A 334 14.12 20.64 -7.17
#